data_AF-A0A535TAC4-F1
#
_entry.id   AF-A0A535TAC4-F1
#
_cell.length_a   1.000
_cell.length_b   1.000
_cell.length_c   1.000
_cell.angle_alpha   90.00
_cell.angle_beta   90.00
_cell.angle_gamma   90.00
#
_symmetry.space_group_name_H-M   'P 1'
#
loop_
_entity.id
_entity.type
_entity.pdbx_description
1 polymer ?
#
loop_
_entity_poly.entity_id
_entity_poly.type
_entity_poly.pdbx_seq_one_letter_code
_entity_poly.pdbx_strand_id
1 'polypeptide(L)'
;MSICYSRRLQITSKESILFSNLSISSILSRETLMERLLTTEEVAELLRIDPVTVRRLVTRGELIAYRIAGEYRFTLAGVKDFVENQRVVVSMGPGPNHPYARFTERARKVLSLANEEAYRYNHDGVGTEHVLLAIMSEWEGVGARVLNRLEVQPSEVRKQIETLHPAGKQPVGDSQLVMTQQGKASIELAVQEARSLGHHYIGTDHLLLGLLREEESLAGQVLLKSGVTLEKARELVKQVLAEDQKTSKPESEQRVES
;
A
#
# COMPACT_ATOMS: atom_id res chain seq x y z
N MET A 1 21.64 -63.69 -27.19
CA MET A 1 21.11 -63.01 -25.98
C MET A 1 19.59 -63.07 -26.07
N SER A 2 18.98 -64.22 -25.77
CA SER A 2 18.53 -64.70 -24.45
C SER A 2 17.10 -64.24 -24.12
N ILE A 3 16.09 -65.06 -24.44
CA ILE A 3 15.18 -65.85 -23.54
C ILE A 3 13.81 -65.13 -23.43
N CYS A 4 12.72 -65.61 -24.08
CA CYS A 4 11.69 -66.58 -23.61
C CYS A 4 10.86 -66.06 -22.41
N TYR A 5 9.55 -66.25 -22.21
CA TYR A 5 8.41 -66.88 -22.90
C TYR A 5 7.16 -66.61 -22.00
N SER A 6 5.94 -66.70 -22.55
CA SER A 6 4.73 -67.27 -21.90
C SER A 6 3.80 -66.51 -20.93
N ARG A 7 2.50 -66.62 -21.29
CA ARG A 7 1.34 -67.08 -20.49
C ARG A 7 0.48 -66.11 -19.66
N ARG A 8 -0.68 -65.81 -20.27
CA ARG A 8 -2.08 -65.99 -19.81
C ARG A 8 -2.25 -66.61 -18.40
N LEU A 9 -3.10 -65.98 -17.57
CA LEU A 9 -4.04 -66.67 -16.67
C LEU A 9 -5.26 -65.78 -16.37
N GLN A 10 -6.44 -66.27 -16.79
CA GLN A 10 -7.75 -65.88 -16.26
C GLN A 10 -7.97 -66.60 -14.94
N ILE A 11 -8.34 -65.90 -13.87
CA ILE A 11 -8.89 -66.44 -12.62
C ILE A 11 -9.68 -65.30 -11.94
N THR A 12 -10.86 -65.41 -11.36
CA THR A 12 -12.05 -66.27 -11.47
C THR A 12 -13.16 -65.51 -10.73
N SER A 13 -14.40 -65.80 -11.09
CA SER A 13 -15.59 -65.37 -10.38
C SER A 13 -15.63 -65.80 -8.91
N LYS A 14 -16.33 -65.00 -8.10
CA LYS A 14 -16.93 -65.32 -6.80
C LYS A 14 -15.97 -65.49 -5.61
N GLU A 15 -15.77 -64.41 -4.88
CA GLU A 15 -16.13 -64.43 -3.47
C GLU A 15 -17.05 -63.25 -3.19
N SER A 16 -18.28 -63.62 -2.86
CA SER A 16 -19.33 -62.72 -2.41
C SER A 16 -19.28 -62.67 -0.89
N ILE A 17 -19.82 -61.58 -0.34
CA ILE A 17 -20.32 -61.44 1.03
C ILE A 17 -19.20 -61.35 2.10
N LEU A 18 -19.01 -60.24 2.82
CA LEU A 18 -19.99 -59.67 3.76
C LEU A 18 -19.66 -58.22 4.17
N PHE A 19 -20.72 -57.41 4.20
CA PHE A 19 -20.98 -56.26 5.09
C PHE A 19 -20.02 -55.06 5.01
N SER A 20 -20.35 -53.99 4.28
CA SER A 20 -21.36 -52.94 4.56
C SER A 20 -20.73 -51.67 5.11
N ASN A 21 -20.99 -50.57 4.39
CA ASN A 21 -20.93 -49.17 4.82
C ASN A 21 -19.54 -48.59 5.12
N LEU A 22 -18.82 -48.20 4.06
CA LEU A 22 -18.16 -46.89 4.05
C LEU A 22 -18.40 -46.21 2.69
N SER A 23 -19.22 -45.17 2.78
CA SER A 23 -19.47 -44.07 1.86
C SER A 23 -18.60 -44.00 0.59
N ILE A 24 -19.29 -43.77 -0.54
CA ILE A 24 -18.79 -43.39 -1.88
C ILE A 24 -17.81 -42.18 -1.84
N SER A 25 -17.64 -41.54 -0.69
CA SER A 25 -16.69 -40.44 -0.44
C SER A 25 -15.19 -40.81 -0.51
N SER A 26 -14.81 -42.08 -0.67
CA SER A 26 -13.40 -42.50 -0.67
C SER A 26 -12.78 -42.75 -2.05
N ILE A 27 -13.57 -42.74 -3.13
CA ILE A 27 -13.08 -43.06 -4.49
C ILE A 27 -13.18 -41.87 -5.47
N LEU A 28 -13.89 -40.80 -5.12
CA LEU A 28 -14.00 -39.57 -5.91
C LEU A 28 -13.22 -38.38 -5.33
N SER A 29 -12.09 -38.66 -4.66
CA SER A 29 -11.19 -37.62 -4.14
C SER A 29 -9.86 -37.64 -4.89
N ARG A 30 -9.90 -37.65 -6.24
CA ARG A 30 -8.74 -37.34 -7.10
C ARG A 30 -9.03 -37.26 -8.60
N GLU A 31 -10.26 -36.99 -9.02
CA GLU A 31 -10.47 -36.34 -10.32
C GLU A 31 -10.30 -34.84 -10.10
N THR A 32 -9.03 -34.44 -10.14
CA THR A 32 -8.56 -33.09 -10.34
C THR A 32 -9.41 -32.41 -11.41
N LEU A 33 -10.40 -31.61 -10.98
CA LEU A 33 -10.97 -30.55 -11.78
C LEU A 33 -9.78 -29.65 -12.14
N MET A 34 -9.24 -29.82 -13.35
CA MET A 34 -8.37 -28.81 -13.94
C MET A 34 -9.19 -27.52 -13.95
N GLU A 35 -8.90 -26.60 -13.03
CA GLU A 35 -9.56 -25.30 -13.03
C GLU A 35 -9.32 -24.68 -14.41
N ARG A 36 -10.39 -24.51 -15.18
CA ARG A 36 -10.34 -23.87 -16.48
C ARG A 36 -9.77 -22.47 -16.26
N LEU A 37 -8.61 -22.21 -16.84
CA LEU A 37 -8.01 -20.89 -16.81
C LEU A 37 -8.67 -20.00 -17.87
N LEU A 38 -9.15 -18.84 -17.44
CA LEU A 38 -9.83 -17.85 -18.26
C LEU A 38 -8.83 -17.06 -19.12
N THR A 39 -9.26 -16.58 -20.29
CA THR A 39 -8.50 -15.62 -21.11
C THR A 39 -8.67 -14.18 -20.57
N THR A 40 -7.91 -13.25 -21.13
CA THR A 40 -8.06 -11.81 -20.81
C THR A 40 -9.44 -11.29 -21.22
N GLU A 41 -9.95 -11.76 -22.37
CA GLU A 41 -11.23 -11.39 -22.94
C GLU A 41 -12.39 -11.92 -22.08
N GLU A 42 -12.29 -13.17 -21.60
CA GLU A 42 -13.29 -13.75 -20.71
C GLU A 42 -13.37 -13.02 -19.36
N VAL A 43 -12.22 -12.62 -18.82
CA VAL A 43 -12.19 -11.80 -17.59
C VAL A 43 -12.75 -10.40 -17.83
N ALA A 44 -12.47 -9.79 -18.99
CA ALA A 44 -13.00 -8.49 -19.38
C ALA A 44 -14.54 -8.51 -19.42
N GLU A 45 -15.12 -9.56 -19.98
CA GLU A 45 -16.57 -9.78 -20.02
C GLU A 45 -17.17 -9.98 -18.62
N LEU A 46 -16.53 -10.81 -17.78
CA LEU A 46 -16.97 -11.06 -16.41
C LEU A 46 -16.97 -9.79 -15.53
N LEU A 47 -15.95 -8.95 -15.69
CA LEU A 47 -15.77 -7.72 -14.90
C LEU A 47 -16.43 -6.50 -15.55
N ARG A 48 -16.98 -6.63 -16.77
CA ARG A 48 -17.56 -5.54 -17.57
C ARG A 48 -16.60 -4.35 -17.78
N ILE A 49 -15.35 -4.64 -18.14
CA ILE A 49 -14.29 -3.65 -18.43
C ILE A 49 -13.55 -4.01 -19.72
N ASP A 50 -12.77 -3.09 -20.28
CA ASP A 50 -11.97 -3.38 -21.48
C ASP A 50 -10.83 -4.39 -21.22
N PRO A 51 -10.47 -5.26 -22.18
CA PRO A 51 -9.33 -6.18 -22.07
C PRO A 51 -7.99 -5.47 -21.79
N VAL A 52 -7.82 -4.24 -22.27
CA VAL A 52 -6.65 -3.39 -21.96
C VAL A 52 -6.60 -3.07 -20.46
N THR A 53 -7.76 -2.85 -19.84
CA THR A 53 -7.88 -2.64 -18.40
C THR A 53 -7.54 -3.92 -17.63
N VAL A 54 -7.98 -5.09 -18.09
CA VAL A 54 -7.58 -6.37 -17.49
C VAL A 54 -6.06 -6.56 -17.51
N ARG A 55 -5.40 -6.30 -18.66
CA ARG A 55 -3.94 -6.35 -18.75
C ARG A 55 -3.27 -5.36 -17.79
N ARG A 56 -3.82 -4.16 -17.66
CA ARG A 56 -3.35 -3.14 -16.73
C ARG A 56 -3.51 -3.55 -15.27
N LEU A 57 -4.60 -4.22 -14.88
CA LEU A 57 -4.79 -4.79 -13.54
C LEU A 57 -3.72 -5.84 -13.23
N VAL A 58 -3.37 -6.69 -14.22
CA VAL A 58 -2.27 -7.65 -14.08
C VAL A 58 -0.92 -6.95 -13.93
N THR A 59 -0.62 -5.96 -14.77
CA THR A 59 0.63 -5.19 -14.70
C THR A 59 0.78 -4.45 -13.37
N ARG A 60 -0.32 -4.00 -12.77
CA ARG A 60 -0.34 -3.34 -11.45
C ARG A 60 -0.32 -4.33 -10.28
N GLY A 61 -0.40 -5.63 -10.55
CA GLY A 61 -0.47 -6.68 -9.53
C GLY A 61 -1.79 -6.72 -8.77
N GLU A 62 -2.83 -6.07 -9.29
CA GLU A 62 -4.17 -6.03 -8.70
C GLU A 62 -4.97 -7.31 -9.03
N LEU A 63 -4.63 -7.96 -10.15
CA LEU A 63 -5.26 -9.21 -10.60
C LEU A 63 -4.19 -10.27 -10.90
N ILE A 64 -4.30 -11.43 -10.28
CA ILE A 64 -3.34 -12.53 -10.42
C ILE A 64 -3.57 -13.25 -11.76
N ALA A 65 -2.49 -13.40 -12.53
CA ALA A 65 -2.50 -14.12 -13.79
C ALA A 65 -1.24 -14.97 -13.99
N TYR A 66 -1.37 -16.04 -14.77
CA TYR A 66 -0.28 -16.89 -15.23
C TYR A 66 0.03 -16.58 -16.69
N ARG A 67 1.31 -16.57 -17.07
CA ARG A 67 1.71 -16.48 -18.48
C ARG A 67 1.88 -17.88 -19.07
N ILE A 68 1.03 -18.23 -20.03
CA ILE A 68 1.06 -19.52 -20.73
C ILE A 68 1.05 -19.24 -22.23
N ALA A 69 2.04 -19.77 -22.94
CA ALA A 69 2.21 -19.57 -24.38
C ALA A 69 2.19 -18.09 -24.83
N GLY A 70 2.71 -17.18 -23.99
CA GLY A 70 2.76 -15.75 -24.27
C GLY A 70 1.50 -14.96 -23.88
N GLU A 71 0.43 -15.63 -23.44
CA GLU A 71 -0.82 -14.99 -23.05
C GLU A 71 -1.11 -15.07 -21.54
N TYR A 72 -1.90 -14.12 -21.04
CA TYR A 72 -2.38 -14.13 -19.66
C TYR A 72 -3.55 -15.10 -19.49
N ARG A 73 -3.49 -15.88 -18.41
CA ARG A 73 -4.47 -16.87 -18.01
C ARG A 73 -4.84 -16.69 -16.54
N PHE A 74 -6.12 -16.77 -16.20
CA PHE A 74 -6.63 -16.40 -14.87
C PHE A 74 -7.41 -17.55 -14.24
N THR A 75 -7.28 -17.79 -12.95
CA THR A 75 -8.17 -18.72 -12.25
C THR A 75 -9.50 -18.04 -11.95
N LEU A 76 -10.60 -18.77 -12.04
CA LEU A 76 -11.91 -18.23 -11.68
C LEU A 76 -11.96 -17.81 -10.20
N ALA A 77 -11.29 -18.57 -9.32
CA ALA A 77 -11.14 -18.21 -7.91
C ALA A 77 -10.42 -16.85 -7.75
N GLY A 78 -9.29 -16.64 -8.42
CA GLY A 78 -8.56 -15.37 -8.34
C GLY A 78 -9.35 -14.17 -8.88
N VAL A 79 -10.18 -14.38 -9.91
CA VAL A 79 -11.08 -13.34 -10.43
C VAL A 79 -12.24 -13.07 -9.46
N LYS A 80 -12.79 -14.10 -8.81
CA LYS A 80 -13.83 -13.94 -7.79
C LYS A 80 -13.30 -13.23 -6.54
N ASP A 81 -12.13 -13.61 -6.06
CA ASP A 81 -11.45 -12.96 -4.94
C ASP A 81 -11.25 -11.46 -5.23
N PHE A 82 -10.89 -11.11 -6.47
CA PHE A 82 -10.79 -9.71 -6.91
C PHE A 82 -12.13 -8.98 -6.82
N VAL A 83 -13.24 -9.59 -7.25
CA VAL A 83 -14.58 -8.98 -7.19
C VAL A 83 -15.12 -8.88 -5.77
N GLU A 84 -14.90 -9.90 -4.94
CA GLU A 84 -15.40 -9.95 -3.56
C GLU A 84 -14.66 -8.95 -2.67
N ASN A 85 -13.36 -8.77 -2.89
CA ASN A 85 -12.57 -7.73 -2.22
C ASN A 85 -12.84 -6.30 -2.74
N GLN A 86 -13.62 -6.13 -3.81
CA GLN A 86 -14.06 -4.82 -4.32
C GLN A 86 -15.31 -4.26 -3.61
N ARG A 87 -15.99 -5.01 -2.72
CA ARG A 87 -17.24 -4.57 -2.06
C ARG A 87 -17.07 -3.88 -0.70
N VAL A 88 -15.86 -3.51 -0.30
CA VAL A 88 -15.66 -2.59 0.83
C VAL A 88 -15.02 -1.31 0.30
N VAL A 89 -15.73 -0.19 0.45
CA VAL A 89 -15.19 1.14 0.14
C VAL A 89 -14.09 1.46 1.15
N VAL A 90 -12.85 1.12 0.83
CA VAL A 90 -11.65 1.76 1.37
C VAL A 90 -10.65 1.83 0.23
N SER A 91 -10.07 3.01 -0.01
CA SER A 91 -9.19 3.27 -1.14
C SER A 91 -8.07 2.23 -1.25
N MET A 92 -8.15 1.37 -2.27
CA MET A 92 -7.11 0.38 -2.53
C MET A 92 -5.89 1.11 -3.05
N GLY A 93 -4.95 1.23 -2.13
CA GLY A 93 -3.58 1.59 -2.41
C GLY A 93 -2.87 0.62 -3.33
N PRO A 94 -1.62 0.94 -3.69
CA PRO A 94 -0.83 0.09 -4.55
C PRO A 94 -0.55 -1.27 -3.87
N GLY A 95 -0.41 -2.34 -4.67
CA GLY A 95 -0.42 -3.73 -4.21
C GLY A 95 0.66 -4.10 -3.18
N PRO A 96 0.62 -5.31 -2.59
CA PRO A 96 1.38 -5.71 -1.39
C PRO A 96 2.92 -5.61 -1.51
N ASN A 97 3.46 -5.58 -2.73
CA ASN A 97 4.89 -5.42 -3.00
C ASN A 97 5.29 -3.98 -3.42
N HIS A 98 4.36 -3.02 -3.34
CA HIS A 98 4.65 -1.64 -3.71
C HIS A 98 5.27 -0.87 -2.53
N PRO A 99 6.31 -0.06 -2.76
CA PRO A 99 6.96 0.74 -1.71
C PRO A 99 5.97 1.56 -0.87
N TYR A 100 4.86 1.98 -1.48
CA TYR A 100 3.83 2.83 -0.88
C TYR A 100 2.51 2.12 -0.50
N ALA A 101 2.47 0.79 -0.50
CA ALA A 101 1.25 0.02 -0.22
C ALA A 101 0.66 0.36 1.15
N ARG A 102 1.54 0.54 2.14
CA ARG A 102 1.19 0.79 3.53
C ARG A 102 0.92 2.27 3.84
N PHE A 103 1.09 3.18 2.90
CA PHE A 103 0.84 4.61 3.13
C PHE A 103 -0.65 4.91 3.00
N THR A 104 -1.18 5.81 3.81
CA THR A 104 -2.55 6.33 3.62
C THR A 104 -2.64 7.15 2.34
N GLU A 105 -3.86 7.37 1.83
CA GLU A 105 -4.09 8.20 0.65
C GLU A 105 -3.50 9.62 0.78
N ARG A 106 -3.69 10.26 1.95
CA ARG A 106 -3.09 11.56 2.25
C ARG A 106 -1.57 11.51 2.28
N ALA A 107 -0.99 10.45 2.86
CA ALA A 107 0.47 10.29 2.85
C ALA A 107 1.03 10.09 1.43
N ARG A 108 0.33 9.35 0.56
CA ARG A 108 0.72 9.24 -0.87
C ARG A 108 0.62 10.59 -1.59
N LYS A 109 -0.44 11.37 -1.30
CA LYS A 109 -0.59 12.74 -1.82
C LYS A 109 0.58 13.62 -1.38
N VAL A 110 0.99 13.58 -0.11
CA VAL A 110 2.18 14.30 0.37
C VAL A 110 3.43 13.91 -0.42
N LEU A 111 3.66 12.62 -0.69
CA LEU A 111 4.83 12.19 -1.46
C LEU A 111 4.78 12.65 -2.93
N SER A 112 3.59 12.71 -3.53
CA SER A 112 3.40 13.30 -4.87
C SER A 112 3.72 14.80 -4.85
N LEU A 113 3.16 15.53 -3.89
CA LEU A 113 3.41 16.96 -3.72
C LEU A 113 4.89 17.26 -3.43
N ALA A 114 5.59 16.38 -2.72
CA ALA A 114 7.03 16.53 -2.49
C ALA A 114 7.83 16.44 -3.79
N ASN A 115 7.40 15.59 -4.73
CA ASN A 115 8.00 15.53 -6.05
C ASN A 115 7.75 16.82 -6.85
N GLU A 116 6.51 17.34 -6.78
CA GLU A 116 6.15 18.61 -7.42
C GLU A 116 6.94 19.80 -6.85
N GLU A 117 7.14 19.86 -5.53
CA GLU A 117 7.98 20.87 -4.89
C GLU A 117 9.44 20.74 -5.35
N ALA A 118 10.00 19.53 -5.45
CA ALA A 118 11.37 19.35 -5.96
C ALA A 118 11.53 19.86 -7.41
N TYR A 119 10.55 19.61 -8.28
CA TYR A 119 10.53 20.21 -9.62
C TYR A 119 10.40 21.73 -9.58
N ARG A 120 9.52 22.27 -8.72
CA ARG A 120 9.33 23.72 -8.57
C ARG A 120 10.61 24.44 -8.16
N TYR A 121 11.40 23.80 -7.30
CA TYR A 121 12.70 24.31 -6.85
C TYR A 121 13.85 23.95 -7.80
N ASN A 122 13.60 23.26 -8.91
CA ASN A 122 14.63 22.76 -9.82
C ASN A 122 15.70 21.91 -9.11
N HIS A 123 15.30 21.09 -8.14
CA HIS A 123 16.19 20.19 -7.42
C HIS A 123 16.17 18.79 -8.06
N ASP A 124 17.34 18.18 -8.21
CA ASP A 124 17.54 16.90 -8.90
C ASP A 124 17.16 15.67 -8.05
N GLY A 125 16.68 15.90 -6.83
CA GLY A 125 16.19 14.86 -5.94
C GLY A 125 15.19 15.35 -4.91
N VAL A 126 14.36 14.43 -4.42
CA VAL A 126 13.36 14.71 -3.39
C VAL A 126 14.00 14.59 -2.01
N GLY A 127 14.44 15.74 -1.48
CA GLY A 127 14.92 15.91 -0.09
C GLY A 127 13.82 16.00 0.97
N THR A 128 14.22 16.07 2.25
CA THR A 128 13.30 16.14 3.39
C THR A 128 12.53 17.45 3.44
N GLU A 129 13.12 18.53 2.92
CA GLU A 129 12.53 19.85 2.80
C GLU A 129 11.29 19.88 1.88
N HIS A 130 11.32 19.10 0.79
CA HIS A 130 10.16 18.98 -0.10
C HIS A 130 9.03 18.20 0.55
N VAL A 131 9.36 17.16 1.32
CA VAL A 131 8.37 16.41 2.10
C VAL A 131 7.73 17.32 3.16
N LEU A 132 8.52 18.18 3.83
CA LEU A 132 8.00 19.16 4.79
C LEU A 132 7.05 20.16 4.13
N LEU A 133 7.46 20.77 3.00
CA LEU A 133 6.62 21.69 2.23
C LEU A 133 5.33 21.02 1.76
N ALA A 134 5.41 19.76 1.35
CA ALA A 134 4.26 18.97 0.92
C ALA A 134 3.30 18.65 2.06
N ILE A 135 3.78 18.33 3.27
CA ILE A 135 2.93 18.15 4.46
C ILE A 135 2.15 19.45 4.73
N MET A 136 2.83 20.60 4.70
CA MET A 136 2.18 21.90 4.90
C MET A 136 1.15 22.22 3.82
N SER A 137 1.38 21.77 2.58
CA SER A 137 0.49 22.01 1.44
C SER A 137 -0.72 21.06 1.40
N GLU A 138 -0.64 19.89 2.04
CA GLU A 138 -1.76 18.95 2.11
C GLU A 138 -2.87 19.39 3.07
N TRP A 139 -2.55 20.27 4.03
CA TRP A 139 -3.41 21.04 4.96
C TRP A 139 -4.38 20.26 5.89
N GLU A 140 -5.02 19.19 5.42
CA GLU A 140 -5.99 18.40 6.20
C GLU A 140 -5.37 17.36 7.11
N GLY A 141 -4.23 16.80 6.70
CA GLY A 141 -3.62 15.66 7.35
C GLY A 141 -3.15 15.97 8.76
N VAL A 142 -3.06 14.92 9.59
CA VAL A 142 -2.64 15.01 10.99
C VAL A 142 -1.31 15.74 11.12
N GLY A 143 -0.33 15.47 10.24
CA GLY A 143 0.95 16.19 10.24
C GLY A 143 0.81 17.71 10.06
N ALA A 144 -0.01 18.16 9.11
CA ALA A 144 -0.27 19.58 8.88
C ALA A 144 -0.98 20.24 10.08
N ARG A 145 -1.98 19.55 10.66
CA ARG A 145 -2.70 20.03 11.84
C ARG A 145 -1.78 20.14 13.06
N VAL A 146 -0.86 19.20 13.25
CA VAL A 146 0.14 19.24 14.33
C VAL A 146 1.07 20.44 14.16
N LEU A 147 1.58 20.68 12.95
CA LEU A 147 2.40 21.86 12.65
C LEU A 147 1.65 23.17 12.94
N ASN A 148 0.37 23.24 12.56
CA ASN A 148 -0.47 24.40 12.83
C ASN A 148 -0.68 24.62 14.35
N ARG A 149 -0.92 23.55 15.13
CA ARG A 149 -1.02 23.65 16.61
C ARG A 149 0.29 24.06 17.28
N LEU A 150 1.42 23.78 16.65
CA LEU A 150 2.75 24.24 17.08
C LEU A 150 3.08 25.64 16.56
N GLU A 151 2.11 26.33 15.95
CA GLU A 151 2.23 27.69 15.43
C GLU A 151 3.34 27.83 14.36
N VAL A 152 3.65 26.74 13.67
CA VAL A 152 4.63 26.72 12.58
C VAL A 152 4.04 27.40 11.35
N GLN A 153 4.58 28.56 11.00
CA GLN A 153 4.11 29.33 9.86
C GLN A 153 4.72 28.82 8.54
N PRO A 154 3.90 28.40 7.55
CA PRO A 154 4.41 27.90 6.26
C PRO A 154 5.28 28.91 5.50
N SER A 155 4.98 30.21 5.63
CA SER A 155 5.77 31.28 5.00
C SER A 155 7.20 31.36 5.55
N GLU A 156 7.36 31.23 6.87
CA GLU A 156 8.67 31.28 7.52
C GLU A 156 9.49 30.03 7.19
N VAL A 157 8.86 28.86 7.17
CA VAL A 157 9.50 27.60 6.77
C VAL A 157 9.97 27.68 5.33
N ARG A 158 9.13 28.15 4.41
CA ARG A 158 9.48 28.32 3.00
C ARG A 158 10.68 29.26 2.83
N LYS A 159 10.68 30.40 3.54
CA LYS A 159 11.78 31.37 3.53
C LYS A 159 13.08 30.78 4.06
N GLN A 160 13.02 29.99 5.13
CA GLN A 160 14.20 29.30 5.67
C GLN A 160 14.75 28.26 4.69
N ILE A 161 13.88 27.45 4.08
CA ILE A 161 14.26 26.47 3.06
C ILE A 161 14.91 27.18 1.86
N GLU A 162 14.30 28.25 1.34
CA GLU A 162 14.86 29.05 0.23
C GLU A 162 16.23 29.65 0.56
N THR A 163 16.48 29.99 1.83
CA THR A 163 17.77 30.51 2.28
C THR A 163 18.83 29.41 2.35
N LEU A 164 18.46 28.20 2.81
CA LEU A 164 19.38 27.08 3.05
C LEU A 164 19.61 26.21 1.82
N HIS A 165 18.58 26.03 0.99
CA HIS A 165 18.60 25.29 -0.28
C HIS A 165 17.87 26.12 -1.35
N PRO A 166 18.53 27.13 -1.92
CA PRO A 166 17.95 27.96 -2.97
C PRO A 166 17.66 27.16 -4.23
N ALA A 167 16.65 27.59 -4.99
CA ALA A 167 16.26 26.94 -6.23
C ALA A 167 17.43 26.81 -7.23
N GLY A 168 17.45 25.68 -7.94
CA GLY A 168 18.40 25.40 -9.01
C GLY A 168 18.26 26.38 -10.18
N LYS A 169 19.39 26.69 -10.83
CA LYS A 169 19.45 27.64 -11.96
C LYS A 169 18.86 27.09 -13.26
N GLN A 170 18.79 25.78 -13.41
CA GLN A 170 18.32 25.11 -14.61
C GLN A 170 17.17 24.17 -14.25
N PRO A 171 16.10 24.13 -15.05
CA PRO A 171 15.03 23.17 -14.86
C PRO A 171 15.57 21.74 -14.89
N VAL A 172 15.07 20.91 -13.99
CA VAL A 172 15.32 19.47 -14.04
C VAL A 172 14.43 18.91 -15.15
N GLY A 173 15.01 18.16 -16.08
CA GLY A 173 14.27 17.55 -17.19
C GLY A 173 13.21 16.56 -16.69
N ASP A 174 12.44 15.99 -17.63
CA ASP A 174 11.31 15.07 -17.36
C ASP A 174 11.72 13.72 -16.72
N SER A 175 12.98 13.57 -16.30
CA SER A 175 13.44 12.38 -15.57
C SER A 175 12.74 12.25 -14.23
N GLN A 176 12.35 11.03 -13.88
CA GLN A 176 11.77 10.72 -12.57
C GLN A 176 12.78 11.03 -11.47
N LEU A 177 12.43 11.94 -10.56
CA LEU A 177 13.28 12.27 -9.42
C LEU A 177 13.33 11.10 -8.44
N VAL A 178 14.49 10.94 -7.81
CA VAL A 178 14.71 9.94 -6.77
C VAL A 178 14.83 10.66 -5.44
N MET A 179 14.37 10.03 -4.36
CA MET A 179 14.62 10.57 -3.01
C MET A 179 16.12 10.60 -2.71
N THR A 180 16.55 11.66 -2.02
CA THR A 180 17.90 11.75 -1.47
C THR A 180 18.12 10.69 -0.38
N GLN A 181 19.37 10.47 0.04
CA GLN A 181 19.66 9.52 1.13
C GLN A 181 18.92 9.91 2.42
N GLN A 182 18.94 11.18 2.80
CA GLN A 182 18.20 11.69 3.96
C GLN A 182 16.69 11.63 3.77
N GLY A 183 16.20 11.87 2.54
CA GLY A 183 14.79 11.67 2.19
C GLY A 183 14.35 10.23 2.47
N LYS A 184 15.09 9.24 1.95
CA LYS A 184 14.83 7.81 2.19
C LYS A 184 14.88 7.45 3.67
N ALA A 185 15.92 7.92 4.39
CA ALA A 185 16.07 7.69 5.82
C ALA A 185 14.85 8.22 6.61
N SER A 186 14.39 9.44 6.31
CA SER A 186 13.21 10.01 6.97
C SER A 186 11.94 9.18 6.76
N ILE A 187 11.76 8.55 5.60
CA ILE A 187 10.63 7.66 5.32
C ILE A 187 10.76 6.34 6.08
N GLU A 188 11.98 5.78 6.17
CA GLU A 188 12.22 4.58 6.99
C GLU A 188 11.94 4.85 8.47
N LEU A 189 12.32 6.03 8.97
CA LEU A 189 12.00 6.48 10.32
C LEU A 189 10.50 6.66 10.51
N ALA A 190 9.77 7.21 9.53
CA ALA A 190 8.31 7.29 9.56
C ALA A 190 7.65 5.89 9.68
N VAL A 191 8.18 4.88 8.98
CA VAL A 191 7.71 3.49 9.10
C VAL A 191 7.96 2.94 10.50
N GLN A 192 9.10 3.27 11.12
CA GLN A 192 9.38 2.89 12.51
C GLN A 192 8.43 3.58 13.50
N GLU A 193 8.10 4.86 13.29
CA GLU A 193 7.13 5.59 14.11
C GLU A 193 5.72 4.98 14.00
N ALA A 194 5.30 4.58 12.81
CA ALA A 194 4.02 3.89 12.64
C ALA A 194 3.99 2.59 13.43
N ARG A 195 5.08 1.82 13.39
CA ARG A 195 5.20 0.57 14.16
C ARG A 195 5.21 0.81 15.67
N SER A 196 5.92 1.83 16.15
CA SER A 196 6.01 2.13 17.59
C SER A 196 4.67 2.60 18.17
N LEU A 197 3.83 3.25 17.36
CA LEU A 197 2.47 3.63 17.71
C LEU A 197 1.44 2.51 17.51
N GLY A 198 1.86 1.33 17.02
CA GLY A 198 0.96 0.20 16.73
C GLY A 198 0.08 0.41 15.49
N HIS A 199 0.42 1.36 14.62
CA HIS A 199 -0.31 1.65 13.39
C HIS A 199 0.14 0.74 12.24
N HIS A 200 -0.82 0.12 11.56
CA HIS A 200 -0.54 -0.76 10.41
C HIS A 200 -0.22 0.03 9.13
N TYR A 201 -0.68 1.28 9.05
CA TYR A 201 -0.53 2.21 7.92
C TYR A 201 0.33 3.43 8.29
N ILE A 202 0.98 4.02 7.29
CA ILE A 202 1.79 5.24 7.41
C ILE A 202 0.98 6.46 6.99
N GLY A 203 0.65 7.32 7.95
CA GLY A 203 -0.04 8.60 7.78
C GLY A 203 0.91 9.80 7.64
N THR A 204 0.33 11.00 7.47
CA THR A 204 1.10 12.26 7.37
C THR A 204 1.73 12.68 8.70
N ASP A 205 1.15 12.24 9.82
CA ASP A 205 1.75 12.28 11.16
C ASP A 205 3.07 11.52 11.22
N HIS A 206 3.10 10.29 10.72
CA HIS A 206 4.30 9.47 10.72
C HIS A 206 5.38 10.07 9.84
N LEU A 207 5.01 10.63 8.68
CA LEU A 207 5.93 11.36 7.83
C LEU A 207 6.57 12.54 8.59
N LEU A 208 5.77 13.35 9.28
CA LEU A 208 6.27 14.44 10.12
C LEU A 208 7.23 13.94 11.21
N LEU A 209 6.87 12.87 11.93
CA LEU A 209 7.71 12.30 12.98
C LEU A 209 9.01 11.71 12.40
N GLY A 210 8.97 11.15 11.20
CA GLY A 210 10.14 10.69 10.47
C GLY A 210 11.11 11.82 10.12
N LEU A 211 10.60 12.98 9.68
CA LEU A 211 11.41 14.18 9.44
C LEU A 211 12.07 14.71 10.73
N LEU A 212 11.33 14.70 11.84
CA LEU A 212 11.84 15.13 13.15
C LEU A 212 12.89 14.17 13.73
N ARG A 213 12.83 12.88 13.39
CA ARG A 213 13.86 11.92 13.77
C ARG A 213 15.14 12.03 12.94
N GLU A 214 15.04 12.51 11.71
CA GLU A 214 16.18 12.82 10.87
C GLU A 214 16.68 14.25 11.18
N GLU A 215 17.18 14.45 12.41
CA GLU A 215 17.54 15.76 12.96
C GLU A 215 18.61 16.51 12.14
N GLU A 216 19.52 15.77 11.52
CA GLU A 216 20.60 16.33 10.70
C GLU A 216 20.12 16.80 9.31
N SER A 217 18.92 16.42 8.88
CA SER A 217 18.37 16.85 7.59
C SER A 217 17.89 18.30 7.61
N LEU A 218 17.76 18.89 6.41
CA LEU A 218 17.30 20.28 6.28
C LEU A 218 15.92 20.50 6.93
N ALA A 219 14.96 19.60 6.70
CA ALA A 219 13.65 19.68 7.36
C ALA A 219 13.74 19.56 8.88
N GLY A 220 14.54 18.62 9.40
CA GLY A 220 14.74 18.45 10.84
C GLY A 220 15.30 19.72 11.49
N GLN A 221 16.32 20.31 10.88
CA GLN A 221 16.91 21.57 11.34
C GLN A 221 15.94 22.75 11.28
N VAL A 222 15.15 22.87 10.21
CA VAL A 222 14.15 23.94 10.06
C VAL A 222 13.04 23.80 11.10
N LEU A 223 12.53 22.58 11.31
CA LEU A 223 11.52 22.30 12.33
C LEU A 223 12.04 22.61 13.75
N LEU A 224 13.28 22.21 14.06
CA LEU A 224 13.91 22.48 15.34
C LEU A 224 14.10 23.99 15.57
N LYS A 225 14.53 24.73 14.55
CA LYS A 225 14.62 26.20 14.59
C LYS A 225 13.27 26.88 14.77
N SER A 226 12.19 26.26 14.27
CA SER A 226 10.81 26.67 14.51
C SER A 226 10.25 26.23 15.87
N GLY A 227 11.08 25.65 16.76
CA GLY A 227 10.68 25.25 18.12
C GLY A 227 9.92 23.92 18.20
N VAL A 228 9.85 23.17 17.10
CA VAL A 228 9.23 21.85 17.03
C VAL A 228 10.23 20.80 17.49
N THR A 229 9.91 20.07 18.55
CA THR A 229 10.67 18.89 18.97
C THR A 229 9.87 17.62 18.69
N LEU A 230 10.58 16.50 18.56
CA LEU A 230 9.97 15.19 18.32
C LEU A 230 8.96 14.83 19.43
N GLU A 231 9.29 15.10 20.68
CA GLU A 231 8.45 14.81 21.85
C GLU A 231 7.13 15.58 21.79
N LYS A 232 7.20 16.90 21.59
CA LYS A 232 6.02 17.77 21.47
C LYS A 232 5.13 17.33 20.31
N ALA A 233 5.74 17.01 19.17
CA ALA A 233 5.01 16.53 18.00
C ALA A 233 4.29 15.20 18.28
N ARG A 234 4.95 14.23 18.94
CA ARG A 234 4.33 12.95 19.33
C ARG A 234 3.14 13.14 20.26
N GLU A 235 3.25 14.02 21.25
CA GLU A 235 2.15 14.33 22.16
C GLU A 235 0.95 14.91 21.42
N LEU A 236 1.17 15.87 20.52
CA LEU A 236 0.10 16.46 19.72
C LEU A 236 -0.51 15.47 18.71
N VAL A 237 0.28 14.61 18.08
CA VAL A 237 -0.24 13.54 17.22
C VAL A 237 -1.24 12.67 17.98
N LYS A 238 -0.90 12.26 19.21
CA LYS A 238 -1.81 11.46 20.05
C LYS A 238 -3.11 12.22 20.37
N GLN A 239 -3.02 13.51 20.69
CA GLN A 239 -4.20 14.34 20.98
C GLN A 239 -5.10 14.48 19.75
N VAL A 240 -4.51 14.80 18.59
CA VAL A 240 -5.25 14.99 17.33
C VAL A 240 -5.93 13.69 16.89
N LEU A 241 -5.26 12.54 17.02
CA LEU A 241 -5.86 11.24 16.70
C LEU A 241 -6.99 10.86 17.67
N ALA A 242 -6.85 11.18 18.96
CA ALA A 242 -7.90 10.93 19.95
C ALA A 242 -9.17 11.75 19.68
N GLU A 243 -9.02 12.96 19.13
CA GLU A 243 -10.15 13.79 18.71
C GLU A 243 -10.89 13.20 17.49
N ASP A 244 -10.15 12.73 16.47
CA ASP A 244 -10.72 12.07 15.29
C ASP A 244 -11.51 10.79 15.66
N GLN A 245 -11.10 10.09 16.73
CA GLN A 245 -11.84 8.93 17.27
C GLN A 245 -13.13 9.32 18.00
N LYS A 246 -13.18 10.50 18.62
CA LYS A 246 -14.39 11.00 19.30
C LYS A 246 -15.42 11.51 18.29
N THR A 247 -14.99 12.15 17.21
CA THR A 247 -15.88 12.67 16.16
C THR A 247 -16.45 11.57 15.26
N SER A 248 -15.85 10.37 15.23
CA SER A 248 -16.30 9.22 14.44
C SER A 248 -17.25 8.25 15.17
N LYS A 249 -17.46 8.40 16.49
CA LYS A 249 -18.51 7.69 17.23
C LYS A 249 -19.80 8.55 17.27
N PRO A 250 -20.92 8.12 16.67
CA PRO A 250 -22.17 8.88 16.72
C PRO A 250 -22.78 8.81 18.14
N GLU A 251 -23.32 9.94 18.61
CA GLU A 251 -24.08 10.16 19.86
C GLU A 251 -25.40 9.36 19.95
N SER A 252 -25.42 8.08 19.54
CA SER A 252 -26.63 7.24 19.60
C SER A 252 -26.79 6.41 20.88
N GLU A 253 -25.84 6.47 21.83
CA GLU A 253 -25.88 5.66 23.07
C GLU A 253 -26.17 6.47 24.36
N GLN A 254 -26.48 7.77 24.28
CA GLN A 254 -26.80 8.58 25.47
C GLN A 254 -28.29 8.93 25.64
N ARG A 255 -29.21 8.21 24.96
CA ARG A 255 -30.65 8.46 25.10
C ARG A 255 -31.46 7.20 25.37
N VAL A 256 -31.01 6.35 26.29
CA VAL A 256 -31.86 5.32 26.91
C VAL A 256 -31.48 5.18 28.39
N GLU A 257 -31.78 6.21 29.18
CA GLU A 257 -32.06 6.07 30.61
C GLU A 257 -32.66 7.41 31.07
N SER A 258 -33.99 7.47 31.04
CA SER A 258 -34.82 8.51 31.63
C SER A 258 -36.06 7.84 32.19
#